data_AF-A0A4Y4DSY8-F1
#
_entry.id   AF-A0A4Y4DSY8-F1
#
_cell.length_a   1.000
_cell.length_b   1.000
_cell.length_c   1.000
_cell.angle_alpha   90.00
_cell.angle_beta   90.00
_cell.angle_gamma   90.00
#
_symmetry.space_group_name_H-M   'P 1'
#
loop_
_entity.id
_entity.type
_entity.pdbx_description
1 polymer ?
#
loop_
_entity_poly.entity_id
_entity_poly.type
_entity_poly.pdbx_seq_one_letter_code
_entity_poly.pdbx_strand_id
1 'polypeptide(L)'
;MRRRALPTAVTAAVLVLAGCSAGTPEPTALDALLDRHDLAGLSGQEVVDRLEGLETADRPTDLVASVRAAELVLADESYESYETTVPLPEDTFYLSVAPFVDETHECFYHSLTTCQGELADEPVSVTVVDAATGEVLVEEDTTLGANGFVGLWLPRDVDAELRVEHEGRVGTTTVSTGADDPTCLTTLQLA
;
A
#
# COMPACT_ATOMS: atom_id res chain seq x y z
N MET A 1 -28.12 62.76 68.54
CA MET A 1 -27.40 61.46 68.43
C MET A 1 -28.20 60.52 67.55
N ARG A 2 -27.67 60.13 66.38
CA ARG A 2 -27.83 58.81 65.74
C ARG A 2 -27.12 58.84 64.38
N ARG A 3 -25.90 58.29 64.38
CA ARG A 3 -25.11 57.94 63.19
C ARG A 3 -25.78 56.79 62.45
N ARG A 4 -25.83 56.80 61.12
CA ARG A 4 -26.02 55.59 60.31
C ARG A 4 -25.16 55.66 59.05
N ALA A 5 -24.52 54.53 58.77
CA ALA A 5 -23.34 54.34 57.94
C ALA A 5 -23.69 54.08 56.47
N LEU A 6 -22.74 54.43 55.58
CA LEU A 6 -22.69 53.96 54.20
C LEU A 6 -22.26 52.47 54.18
N PRO A 7 -22.80 51.65 53.27
CA PRO A 7 -22.14 50.42 52.85
C PRO A 7 -21.45 50.62 51.49
N THR A 8 -20.17 50.29 51.48
CA THR A 8 -19.29 50.14 50.32
C THR A 8 -19.68 48.85 49.57
N ALA A 9 -20.04 48.94 48.29
CA ALA A 9 -20.30 47.78 47.45
C ALA A 9 -18.98 47.25 46.88
N VAL A 10 -18.66 45.99 47.17
CA VAL A 10 -17.51 45.25 46.61
C VAL A 10 -17.96 44.61 45.30
N THR A 11 -17.33 44.99 44.19
CA THR A 11 -17.51 44.39 42.86
C THR A 11 -16.70 43.10 42.77
N ALA A 12 -17.37 41.95 42.69
CA ALA A 12 -16.74 40.67 42.35
C ALA A 12 -16.81 40.47 40.84
N ALA A 13 -15.68 40.62 40.15
CA ALA A 13 -15.54 40.27 38.74
C ALA A 13 -15.34 38.75 38.63
N VAL A 14 -16.34 38.04 38.12
CA VAL A 14 -16.25 36.62 37.78
C VAL A 14 -15.58 36.50 36.41
N LEU A 15 -14.30 36.11 36.37
CA LEU A 15 -13.67 35.65 35.14
C LEU A 15 -14.22 34.26 34.79
N VAL A 16 -15.03 34.18 33.73
CA VAL A 16 -15.42 32.92 33.11
C VAL A 16 -14.31 32.54 32.13
N LEU A 17 -13.43 31.61 32.52
CA LEU A 17 -12.52 30.97 31.57
C LEU A 17 -13.33 30.02 30.68
N ALA A 18 -13.58 30.42 29.44
CA ALA A 18 -14.03 29.51 28.40
C ALA A 18 -12.84 28.61 28.01
N GLY A 19 -12.74 27.45 28.66
CA GLY A 19 -11.83 26.38 28.25
C GLY A 19 -12.37 25.72 26.99
N CYS A 20 -11.82 26.07 25.83
CA CYS A 20 -11.99 25.28 24.62
C CYS A 20 -11.21 23.97 24.80
N SER A 21 -11.87 22.90 25.24
CA SER A 21 -11.36 21.55 25.04
C SER A 21 -11.38 21.26 23.55
N ALA A 22 -10.23 21.39 22.88
CA ALA A 22 -10.01 20.70 21.62
C ALA A 22 -10.02 19.21 21.96
N GLY A 23 -11.16 18.55 21.71
CA GLY A 23 -11.22 17.09 21.77
C GLY A 23 -10.27 16.54 20.70
N THR A 24 -9.50 15.52 21.06
CA THR A 24 -8.77 14.71 20.07
C THR A 24 -9.79 14.22 19.04
N PRO A 25 -9.56 14.42 17.73
CA PRO A 25 -10.48 13.88 16.72
C PRO A 25 -10.59 12.36 16.91
N GLU A 26 -11.82 11.84 16.86
CA GLU A 26 -12.07 10.39 16.86
C GLU A 26 -11.41 9.78 15.61
N PRO A 27 -10.74 8.62 15.72
CA PRO A 27 -10.12 7.97 14.58
C PRO A 27 -11.17 7.63 13.51
N THR A 28 -10.82 7.84 12.25
CA THR A 28 -11.66 7.42 11.12
C THR A 28 -11.72 5.89 11.03
N ALA A 29 -12.65 5.36 10.22
CA ALA A 29 -12.70 3.92 9.94
C ALA A 29 -11.39 3.40 9.32
N LEU A 30 -10.74 4.21 8.49
CA LEU A 30 -9.41 3.93 7.94
C LEU A 30 -8.35 3.88 9.05
N ASP A 31 -8.32 4.88 9.93
CA ASP A 31 -7.35 4.92 11.03
C ASP A 31 -7.49 3.69 11.94
N ALA A 32 -8.72 3.30 12.26
CA ALA A 32 -9.00 2.11 13.07
C ALA A 32 -8.59 0.81 12.35
N LEU A 33 -8.79 0.73 11.03
CA LEU A 33 -8.36 -0.43 10.23
C LEU A 33 -6.83 -0.52 10.20
N LEU A 34 -6.13 0.57 9.92
CA LEU A 34 -4.67 0.60 9.89
C LEU A 34 -4.05 0.29 11.26
N ASP A 35 -4.61 0.83 12.34
CA ASP A 35 -4.13 0.60 13.72
C ASP A 35 -4.23 -0.88 14.12
N ARG A 36 -5.32 -1.55 13.77
CA ARG A 36 -5.53 -2.98 14.04
C ARG A 36 -4.51 -3.91 13.37
N HIS A 37 -3.92 -3.49 12.26
CA HIS A 37 -2.96 -4.27 11.49
C HIS A 37 -1.52 -3.74 11.64
N ASP A 38 -1.26 -2.89 12.64
CA ASP A 38 0.07 -2.28 12.88
C ASP A 38 0.59 -1.47 11.68
N LEU A 39 -0.32 -0.85 10.93
CA LEU A 39 -0.06 -0.02 9.73
C LEU A 39 -0.28 1.48 9.98
N ALA A 40 -0.76 1.87 11.17
CA ALA A 40 -1.03 3.26 11.49
C ALA A 40 0.23 4.13 11.37
N GLY A 41 0.08 5.28 10.69
CA GLY A 41 1.16 6.25 10.49
C GLY A 41 2.12 5.93 9.34
N LEU A 42 1.96 4.79 8.66
CA LEU A 42 2.69 4.47 7.44
C LEU A 42 2.09 5.20 6.23
N SER A 43 2.94 5.59 5.29
CA SER A 43 2.53 6.02 3.94
C SER A 43 1.97 4.85 3.14
N GLY A 44 1.22 5.12 2.06
CA GLY A 44 0.67 4.07 1.19
C GLY A 44 1.75 3.13 0.65
N GLN A 45 2.91 3.68 0.27
CA GLN A 45 4.07 2.88 -0.16
C GLN A 45 4.59 1.98 0.96
N GLU A 46 4.79 2.52 2.18
CA GLU A 46 5.25 1.72 3.32
C GLU A 46 4.25 0.62 3.73
N VAL A 47 2.94 0.86 3.54
CA VAL A 47 1.92 -0.17 3.75
C VAL A 47 2.05 -1.28 2.70
N VAL A 48 2.20 -0.94 1.42
CA VAL A 48 2.44 -1.92 0.34
C VAL A 48 3.68 -2.75 0.64
N ASP A 49 4.82 -2.10 0.88
CA ASP A 49 6.10 -2.77 1.14
C ASP A 49 6.01 -3.69 2.37
N ARG A 50 5.31 -3.25 3.43
CA ARG A 50 5.10 -4.05 4.63
C ARG A 50 4.28 -5.31 4.34
N LEU A 51 3.15 -5.18 3.66
CA LEU A 51 2.23 -6.29 3.41
C LEU A 51 2.79 -7.27 2.37
N GLU A 52 3.47 -6.78 1.34
CA GLU A 52 4.13 -7.62 0.34
C GLU A 52 5.21 -8.50 0.98
N GLY A 53 6.00 -7.93 1.89
CA GLY A 53 7.10 -8.60 2.58
C GLY A 53 6.68 -9.55 3.71
N LEU A 54 5.38 -9.78 3.93
CA LEU A 54 4.92 -10.75 4.92
C LEU A 54 5.13 -12.18 4.43
N GLU A 55 5.63 -13.02 5.34
CA GLU A 55 5.55 -14.46 5.21
C GLU A 55 4.09 -14.91 5.04
N THR A 56 3.84 -15.95 4.27
CA THR A 56 2.46 -16.42 3.99
C THR A 56 1.69 -16.76 5.27
N ALA A 57 2.37 -17.25 6.31
CA ALA A 57 1.76 -17.56 7.60
C ALA A 57 1.36 -16.32 8.42
N ASP A 58 1.98 -15.16 8.14
CA ASP A 58 1.77 -13.90 8.86
C ASP A 58 0.81 -12.95 8.12
N ARG A 59 0.34 -13.33 6.92
CA ARG A 59 -0.60 -12.52 6.15
C ARG A 59 -1.96 -12.45 6.86
N PRO A 60 -2.51 -11.24 7.07
CA PRO A 60 -3.79 -11.08 7.74
C PRO A 60 -4.90 -11.69 6.89
N THR A 61 -5.71 -12.56 7.50
CA THR A 61 -6.85 -13.20 6.83
C THR A 61 -8.11 -12.35 6.86
N ASP A 62 -8.15 -11.30 7.68
CA ASP A 62 -9.30 -10.41 7.86
C ASP A 62 -9.12 -9.05 7.18
N LEU A 63 -8.06 -8.90 6.37
CA LEU A 63 -7.74 -7.71 5.60
C LEU A 63 -7.62 -8.04 4.12
N VAL A 64 -8.43 -7.38 3.30
CA VAL A 64 -8.24 -7.32 1.85
C VAL A 64 -7.45 -6.06 1.53
N ALA A 65 -6.30 -6.21 0.88
CA ALA A 65 -5.45 -5.10 0.46
C ALA A 65 -5.10 -5.24 -1.02
N SER A 66 -5.66 -4.37 -1.86
CA SER A 66 -5.48 -4.42 -3.31
C SER A 66 -4.81 -3.15 -3.83
N VAL A 67 -3.68 -3.32 -4.52
CA VAL A 67 -2.92 -2.21 -5.09
C VAL A 67 -3.52 -1.83 -6.45
N ARG A 68 -3.98 -0.59 -6.61
CA ARG A 68 -4.34 0.00 -7.90
C ARG A 68 -3.25 0.98 -8.34
N ALA A 69 -3.37 1.52 -9.55
CA ALA A 69 -2.35 2.38 -10.15
C ALA A 69 -1.96 3.59 -9.28
N ALA A 70 -2.91 4.19 -8.54
CA ALA A 70 -2.70 5.41 -7.75
C ALA A 70 -3.12 5.30 -6.27
N GLU A 71 -3.66 4.16 -5.87
CA GLU A 71 -4.20 3.99 -4.52
C GLU A 71 -4.11 2.53 -4.06
N LEU A 72 -3.95 2.35 -2.76
CA LEU A 72 -4.18 1.08 -2.08
C LEU A 72 -5.62 1.05 -1.61
N VAL A 73 -6.39 0.05 -2.04
CA VAL A 73 -7.75 -0.21 -1.57
C VAL A 73 -7.69 -1.21 -0.42
N LEU A 74 -8.24 -0.82 0.71
CA LEU A 74 -8.31 -1.63 1.92
C LEU A 74 -9.77 -1.92 2.27
N ALA A 75 -10.05 -3.16 2.62
CA ALA A 75 -11.34 -3.58 3.16
C ALA A 75 -11.13 -4.60 4.26
N ASP A 76 -12.03 -4.58 5.24
CA ASP A 76 -12.12 -5.61 6.26
C ASP A 76 -13.01 -6.74 5.73
N GLU A 77 -12.53 -7.99 5.75
CA GLU A 77 -13.32 -9.13 5.25
C GLU A 77 -14.66 -9.29 6.00
N SER A 78 -14.74 -8.84 7.25
CA SER A 78 -15.97 -8.90 8.04
C SER A 78 -16.98 -7.80 7.69
N TYR A 79 -16.56 -6.78 6.93
CA TYR A 79 -17.38 -5.68 6.47
C TYR A 79 -17.24 -5.47 4.96
N GLU A 80 -17.83 -6.38 4.17
CA GLU A 80 -17.83 -6.39 2.68
C GLU A 80 -18.31 -5.08 1.99
N SER A 81 -18.71 -4.04 2.74
CA SER A 81 -19.30 -2.80 2.20
C SER A 81 -18.54 -1.51 2.52
N TYR A 82 -17.42 -1.57 3.25
CA TYR A 82 -16.61 -0.39 3.56
C TYR A 82 -15.19 -0.57 3.00
N GLU A 83 -15.03 -0.23 1.72
CA GLU A 83 -13.71 0.01 1.14
C GLU A 83 -13.22 1.40 1.55
N THR A 84 -11.95 1.50 1.89
CA THR A 84 -11.25 2.77 2.10
C THR A 84 -9.98 2.77 1.28
N THR A 85 -9.48 3.96 0.93
CA THR A 85 -8.28 4.07 0.11
C THR A 85 -7.18 4.87 0.79
N VAL A 86 -5.95 4.46 0.51
CA VAL A 86 -4.73 5.16 0.91
C VAL A 86 -4.02 5.58 -0.39
N PRO A 87 -3.72 6.88 -0.59
CA PRO A 87 -3.03 7.33 -1.79
C PRO A 87 -1.63 6.73 -1.88
N LEU A 88 -1.23 6.34 -3.08
CA LEU A 88 0.15 5.97 -3.42
C LEU A 88 0.92 7.19 -3.92
N PRO A 89 2.26 7.14 -3.99
CA PRO A 89 3.05 8.23 -4.54
C PRO A 89 2.61 8.62 -5.96
N GLU A 90 2.61 9.91 -6.25
CA GLU A 90 2.17 10.45 -7.54
C GLU A 90 3.19 10.24 -8.66
N ASP A 91 4.44 9.93 -8.32
CA ASP A 91 5.57 9.81 -9.24
C ASP A 91 5.97 8.36 -9.56
N THR A 92 5.42 7.37 -8.83
CA THR A 92 5.74 5.95 -9.02
C THR A 92 4.50 5.09 -9.23
N PHE A 93 4.68 3.99 -9.95
CA PHE A 93 3.69 2.93 -10.19
C PHE A 93 4.19 1.63 -9.55
N TYR A 94 3.33 0.93 -8.83
CA TYR A 94 3.66 -0.38 -8.27
C TYR A 94 3.23 -1.50 -9.20
N LEU A 95 4.19 -2.28 -9.68
CA LEU A 95 3.95 -3.50 -10.45
C LEU A 95 4.43 -4.70 -9.62
N SER A 96 3.51 -5.61 -9.29
CA SER A 96 3.83 -6.88 -8.64
C SER A 96 3.87 -8.00 -9.68
N VAL A 97 4.98 -8.72 -9.74
CA VAL A 97 5.24 -9.76 -10.76
C VAL A 97 5.37 -11.12 -10.09
N ALA A 98 4.56 -12.09 -10.51
CA ALA A 98 4.73 -13.50 -10.19
C ALA A 98 5.01 -14.30 -11.47
N PRO A 99 6.27 -14.59 -11.79
CA PRO A 99 6.59 -15.49 -12.90
C PRO A 99 6.17 -16.93 -12.56
N PHE A 100 5.96 -17.75 -13.59
CA PHE A 100 5.62 -19.16 -13.42
C PHE A 100 6.25 -20.05 -14.49
N VAL A 101 6.33 -21.35 -14.22
CA VAL A 101 6.78 -22.40 -15.13
C VAL A 101 5.59 -23.26 -15.56
N ASP A 102 4.80 -23.77 -14.62
CA ASP A 102 3.76 -24.77 -14.90
C ASP A 102 2.33 -24.20 -14.78
N GLU A 103 2.01 -23.50 -13.69
CA GLU A 103 0.65 -23.03 -13.38
C GLU A 103 0.60 -21.55 -12.99
N THR A 104 -0.50 -20.90 -13.38
CA THR A 104 -0.76 -19.50 -13.02
C THR A 104 -2.26 -19.25 -12.84
N HIS A 105 -2.59 -18.02 -12.45
CA HIS A 105 -3.94 -17.49 -12.34
C HIS A 105 -4.02 -16.10 -12.98
N GLU A 106 -5.22 -15.67 -13.39
CA GLU A 106 -5.42 -14.29 -13.85
C GLU A 106 -5.51 -13.35 -12.65
N CYS A 107 -4.82 -12.21 -12.75
CA CYS A 107 -4.80 -11.17 -11.73
C CYS A 107 -4.61 -9.82 -12.43
N PHE A 108 -5.48 -8.85 -12.14
CA PHE A 108 -5.42 -7.51 -12.74
C PHE A 108 -4.88 -6.47 -11.75
N TYR A 109 -5.49 -6.40 -10.57
CA TYR A 109 -4.97 -5.64 -9.44
C TYR A 109 -4.33 -6.58 -8.44
N HIS A 110 -3.12 -6.26 -8.01
CA HIS A 110 -2.38 -7.13 -7.09
C HIS A 110 -3.07 -7.16 -5.74
N SER A 111 -3.25 -8.37 -5.18
CA SER A 111 -3.71 -8.56 -3.82
C SER A 111 -2.53 -8.87 -2.92
N LEU A 112 -2.25 -7.95 -1.99
CA LEU A 112 -1.17 -8.09 -1.02
C LEU A 112 -1.45 -9.17 0.03
N THR A 113 -2.70 -9.60 0.19
CA THR A 113 -3.08 -10.52 1.28
C THR A 113 -3.57 -11.88 0.80
N THR A 114 -3.92 -12.03 -0.49
CA THR A 114 -4.56 -13.28 -0.98
C THR A 114 -3.93 -13.92 -2.21
N CYS A 115 -3.10 -13.22 -2.98
CA CYS A 115 -2.45 -13.80 -4.16
C CYS A 115 -1.27 -14.71 -3.77
N GLN A 116 -1.14 -15.84 -4.47
CA GLN A 116 -0.04 -16.79 -4.33
C GLN A 116 0.46 -17.20 -5.72
N GLY A 117 1.71 -16.89 -6.01
CA GLY A 117 2.48 -17.33 -7.16
C GLY A 117 3.13 -18.69 -6.94
N GLU A 118 3.52 -19.33 -8.03
CA GLU A 118 4.12 -20.66 -8.05
C GLU A 118 5.53 -20.70 -7.44
N LEU A 119 6.35 -19.70 -7.77
CA LEU A 119 7.78 -19.67 -7.47
C LEU A 119 8.09 -18.95 -6.14
N ALA A 120 7.36 -19.28 -5.08
CA ALA A 120 7.59 -18.71 -3.74
C ALA A 120 9.02 -18.98 -3.24
N ASP A 121 9.66 -17.94 -2.69
CA ASP A 121 11.02 -17.98 -2.12
C ASP A 121 12.14 -18.39 -3.11
N GLU A 122 11.85 -18.37 -4.42
CA GLU A 122 12.82 -18.74 -5.44
C GLU A 122 13.69 -17.54 -5.86
N PRO A 123 14.99 -17.75 -6.14
CA PRO A 123 15.88 -16.70 -6.63
C PRO A 123 15.61 -16.40 -8.11
N VAL A 124 15.59 -15.12 -8.45
CA VAL A 124 15.35 -14.63 -9.82
C VAL A 124 16.28 -13.46 -10.16
N SER A 125 16.52 -13.27 -11.45
CA SER A 125 17.11 -12.04 -11.98
C SER A 125 16.03 -11.25 -12.71
N VAL A 126 15.85 -9.98 -12.35
CA VAL A 126 14.81 -9.10 -12.89
C VAL A 126 15.45 -7.94 -13.63
N THR A 127 14.99 -7.67 -14.84
CA THR A 127 15.42 -6.52 -15.63
C THR A 127 14.20 -5.80 -16.20
N VAL A 128 14.16 -4.48 -16.05
CA VAL A 128 13.14 -3.61 -16.64
C VAL A 128 13.83 -2.52 -17.43
N VAL A 129 13.51 -2.42 -18.72
CA VAL A 129 14.12 -1.43 -19.63
C VAL A 129 13.02 -0.59 -20.27
N ASP A 130 13.14 0.73 -20.16
CA ASP A 130 12.24 1.67 -20.83
C ASP A 130 12.31 1.46 -22.35
N ALA A 131 11.15 1.19 -22.97
CA ALA A 131 11.08 0.79 -24.37
C ALA A 131 11.35 1.95 -25.34
N ALA A 132 11.16 3.20 -24.91
CA ALA A 132 11.34 4.38 -25.75
C ALA A 132 12.80 4.87 -25.77
N THR A 133 13.48 4.77 -24.63
CA THR A 133 14.82 5.33 -24.41
C THR A 133 15.92 4.27 -24.34
N GLY A 134 15.58 3.03 -24.00
CA GLY A 134 16.53 1.97 -23.68
C GLY A 134 17.21 2.15 -22.32
N GLU A 135 16.71 3.04 -21.46
CA GLU A 135 17.20 3.21 -20.09
C GLU A 135 16.85 2.00 -19.23
N VAL A 136 17.80 1.51 -18.45
CA VAL A 136 17.57 0.45 -17.45
C VAL A 136 16.90 1.06 -16.24
N LEU A 137 15.64 0.69 -15.99
CA LEU A 137 14.85 1.14 -14.84
C LEU A 137 15.11 0.26 -13.61
N VAL A 138 15.26 -1.05 -13.81
CA VAL A 138 15.57 -2.05 -12.79
C VAL A 138 16.54 -3.07 -13.38
N GLU A 139 17.56 -3.46 -12.62
CA GLU A 139 18.45 -4.59 -12.93
C GLU A 139 18.98 -5.14 -11.60
N GLU A 140 18.41 -6.24 -11.13
CA GLU A 140 18.79 -6.85 -9.85
C GLU A 140 18.60 -8.37 -9.81
N ASP A 141 19.45 -9.02 -9.00
CA ASP A 141 19.23 -10.40 -8.56
C ASP A 141 18.55 -10.35 -7.18
N THR A 142 17.41 -11.01 -7.05
CA THR A 142 16.57 -10.97 -5.86
C THR A 142 15.91 -12.33 -5.58
N THR A 143 15.15 -12.42 -4.50
CA THR A 143 14.34 -13.58 -4.15
C THR A 143 12.87 -13.17 -4.16
N LEU A 144 12.02 -13.95 -4.83
CA LEU A 144 10.58 -13.75 -4.79
C LEU A 144 10.09 -13.90 -3.35
N GLY A 145 9.07 -13.12 -2.96
CA GLY A 145 8.51 -13.21 -1.62
C GLY A 145 7.91 -14.59 -1.31
N ALA A 146 7.50 -14.80 -0.07
CA ALA A 146 6.81 -16.02 0.36
C ALA A 146 5.49 -16.29 -0.41
N ASN A 147 4.91 -15.24 -1.00
CA ASN A 147 3.77 -15.35 -1.90
C ASN A 147 4.17 -15.56 -3.38
N GLY A 148 5.44 -15.66 -3.72
CA GLY A 148 5.93 -15.83 -5.09
C GLY A 148 5.89 -14.58 -5.96
N PHE A 149 5.78 -13.38 -5.37
CA PHE A 149 5.81 -12.11 -6.09
C PHE A 149 7.08 -11.30 -5.82
N VAL A 150 7.46 -10.45 -6.78
CA VAL A 150 8.39 -9.34 -6.59
C VAL A 150 7.67 -8.03 -6.91
N GLY A 151 7.74 -7.08 -5.96
CA GLY A 151 7.19 -5.74 -6.12
C GLY A 151 8.21 -4.78 -6.71
N LEU A 152 7.82 -4.05 -7.75
CA LEU A 152 8.65 -3.07 -8.45
C LEU A 152 8.00 -1.69 -8.41
N TRP A 153 8.70 -0.71 -7.85
CA TRP A 153 8.32 0.71 -7.94
C TRP A 153 8.96 1.33 -9.17
N LEU A 154 8.15 1.53 -10.21
CA LEU A 154 8.58 2.03 -11.53
C LEU A 154 8.17 3.50 -11.71
N PRO A 155 8.82 4.27 -12.59
CA PRO A 155 8.29 5.54 -13.06
C PRO A 155 6.87 5.36 -13.64
N ARG A 156 6.03 6.38 -13.53
CA ARG A 156 4.72 6.40 -14.20
C ARG A 156 4.82 6.69 -15.68
N ASP A 157 3.77 6.32 -16.41
CA ASP A 157 3.54 6.66 -17.82
C ASP A 157 4.68 6.21 -18.75
N VAL A 158 5.33 5.09 -18.41
CA VAL A 158 6.33 4.41 -19.24
C VAL A 158 5.81 3.08 -19.78
N ASP A 159 6.21 2.78 -21.01
CA ASP A 159 6.18 1.43 -21.58
C ASP A 159 7.57 0.81 -21.41
N ALA A 160 7.65 -0.41 -20.87
CA ALA A 160 8.91 -1.07 -20.59
C ALA A 160 8.92 -2.55 -21.02
N GLU A 161 10.11 -3.05 -21.38
CA GLU A 161 10.36 -4.48 -21.50
C GLU A 161 10.77 -5.03 -20.13
N LEU A 162 10.00 -5.97 -19.60
CA LEU A 162 10.31 -6.73 -18.40
C LEU A 162 10.84 -8.09 -18.80
N ARG A 163 11.98 -8.47 -18.22
CA ARG A 163 12.59 -9.79 -18.32
C ARG A 163 12.78 -10.37 -16.92
N VAL A 164 12.42 -11.64 -16.76
CA VAL A 164 12.72 -12.42 -15.55
C VAL A 164 13.43 -13.70 -15.94
N GLU A 165 14.47 -14.06 -15.20
CA GLU A 165 15.24 -15.29 -15.38
C GLU A 165 15.30 -16.09 -14.07
N HIS A 166 15.08 -17.40 -14.17
CA HIS A 166 15.15 -18.34 -13.07
C HIS A 166 15.69 -19.69 -13.57
N GLU A 167 16.78 -20.18 -12.98
CA GLU A 167 17.42 -21.46 -13.37
C GLU A 167 17.69 -21.61 -14.88
N GLY A 168 18.03 -20.50 -15.57
CA GLY A 168 18.27 -20.48 -17.01
C GLY A 168 17.01 -20.52 -17.89
N ARG A 169 15.81 -20.55 -17.29
CA ARG A 169 14.54 -20.28 -17.97
C ARG A 169 14.26 -18.79 -17.96
N VAL A 170 13.64 -18.31 -19.03
CA VAL A 170 13.47 -16.88 -19.27
C VAL A 170 12.03 -16.58 -19.67
N GLY A 171 11.47 -15.53 -19.09
CA GLY A 171 10.25 -14.89 -19.54
C GLY A 171 10.54 -13.44 -19.93
N THR A 172 9.89 -12.96 -20.99
CA THR A 172 9.93 -11.54 -21.37
C THR A 172 8.54 -11.08 -21.80
N THR A 173 8.16 -9.89 -21.37
CA THR A 173 6.90 -9.23 -21.77
C THR A 173 7.05 -7.73 -21.78
N THR A 174 6.13 -7.04 -22.45
CA THR A 174 5.96 -5.58 -22.30
C THR A 174 4.99 -5.29 -21.16
N VAL A 175 5.27 -4.23 -20.41
CA VAL A 175 4.42 -3.68 -19.35
C VAL A 175 4.26 -2.17 -19.54
N SER A 176 3.16 -1.62 -19.03
CA SER A 176 2.85 -0.19 -19.06
C SER A 176 2.47 0.26 -17.64
N THR A 177 2.69 1.53 -17.32
CA THR A 177 2.56 2.09 -15.95
C THR A 177 1.64 3.32 -15.90
N GLY A 178 0.65 3.35 -16.78
CA GLY A 178 -0.38 4.37 -16.85
C GLY A 178 -1.49 4.18 -15.79
N ALA A 179 -2.43 5.12 -15.79
CA ALA A 179 -3.47 5.20 -14.76
C ALA A 179 -4.46 4.02 -14.72
N ASP A 180 -4.63 3.31 -15.83
CA ASP A 180 -5.57 2.18 -15.98
C ASP A 180 -4.84 0.83 -16.14
N ASP A 181 -3.51 0.82 -16.04
CA ASP A 181 -2.70 -0.37 -16.27
C ASP A 181 -2.73 -1.34 -15.08
N PRO A 182 -2.58 -2.66 -15.35
CA PRO A 182 -2.59 -3.68 -14.31
C PRO A 182 -1.38 -3.52 -13.37
N THR A 183 -1.63 -3.67 -12.08
CA THR A 183 -0.58 -3.69 -11.04
C THR A 183 -0.13 -5.12 -10.71
N CYS A 184 -0.74 -6.13 -11.35
CA CYS A 184 -0.45 -7.54 -11.15
C CYS A 184 -0.06 -8.19 -12.47
N LEU A 185 1.12 -8.81 -12.51
CA LEU A 185 1.59 -9.57 -13.67
C LEU A 185 1.86 -11.01 -13.27
N THR A 186 0.91 -11.88 -13.60
CA THR A 186 0.99 -13.33 -13.36
C THR A 186 1.10 -14.13 -14.67
N THR A 187 1.11 -13.46 -15.82
CA THR A 187 1.10 -14.10 -17.15
C THR A 187 2.50 -14.33 -17.73
N LEU A 188 3.55 -14.08 -16.95
CA LEU A 188 4.94 -14.25 -17.38
C LEU A 188 5.41 -15.69 -17.19
N GLN A 189 5.28 -16.51 -18.24
CA GLN A 189 5.81 -17.88 -18.23
C GLN A 189 7.31 -17.90 -18.53
N LEU A 190 8.08 -18.68 -17.77
CA LEU A 190 9.52 -18.89 -17.95
C LEU A 190 9.76 -20.18 -18.75
N ALA A 191 10.51 -20.10 -19.84
CA ALA A 191 10.81 -21.24 -20.73
C ALA A 191 12.29 -21.32 -21.14
#